data_AF-A0A2T7NC25-F1
#
_entry.id   AF-A0A2T7NC25-F1
#
_cell.length_a   1.000
_cell.length_b   1.000
_cell.length_c   1.000
_cell.angle_alpha   90.00
_cell.angle_beta   90.00
_cell.angle_gamma   90.00
#
_symmetry.space_group_name_H-M   'P 1'
#
loop_
_entity.id
_entity.type
_entity.pdbx_description
1 polymer ?
#
loop_
_entity_poly.entity_id
_entity_poly.type
_entity_poly.pdbx_seq_one_letter_code
_entity_poly.pdbx_strand_id
1 'polypeptide(L)' 'MLRRPPTRIELKIDDLNEYNAVKTARELEQKKQKPLTEMGSPMATPEATGKSRTDVHQRIGYDPKPLPQPSHLPH' A
#
# COMPACT_ATOMS: atom_id res chain seq x y z
N MET A 1 19.71 -22.73 37.88
CA MET A 1 18.89 -21.54 38.22
C MET A 1 17.64 -21.55 37.37
N LEU A 2 16.46 -21.47 37.97
CA LEU A 2 15.21 -21.42 37.21
C LEU A 2 15.01 -20.01 36.63
N ARG A 3 14.67 -19.92 35.34
CA ARG A 3 14.42 -18.64 34.67
C ARG A 3 12.94 -18.27 34.74
N ARG A 4 12.66 -16.97 34.85
CA ARG A 4 11.30 -16.43 34.74
C ARG A 4 10.82 -16.41 33.29
N PRO A 5 9.51 -16.49 33.04
CA PRO A 5 8.97 -16.32 31.70
C PRO A 5 9.18 -14.89 31.18
N PRO A 6 9.23 -14.70 29.85
CA PRO A 6 9.32 -13.38 29.23
C PRO A 6 8.04 -12.58 29.44
N THR A 7 8.17 -11.26 29.43
CA THR A 7 7.04 -10.34 29.57
C THR A 7 6.22 -10.30 28.29
N ARG A 8 4.89 -10.43 28.40
CA ARG A 8 3.94 -10.24 27.31
C ARG A 8 3.46 -8.79 27.29
N ILE A 9 3.44 -8.18 26.11
CA ILE A 9 2.94 -6.82 25.91
C ILE A 9 1.43 -6.92 25.64
N GLU A 10 0.64 -6.14 26.37
CA GLU A 10 -0.81 -6.05 26.22
C GLU A 10 -1.19 -4.64 25.76
N LEU A 11 -2.26 -4.54 24.98
CA LEU A 11 -2.80 -3.26 24.52
C LEU A 11 -3.60 -2.59 25.64
N LYS A 12 -3.38 -1.30 25.82
CA LYS A 12 -4.01 -0.47 26.85
C LYS A 12 -4.93 0.57 26.22
N ILE A 13 -5.78 1.16 27.06
CA ILE A 13 -6.64 2.28 26.66
C ILE A 13 -5.80 3.46 26.16
N ASP A 14 -4.59 3.66 26.72
CA ASP A 14 -3.67 4.72 26.31
C ASP A 14 -3.25 4.62 24.83
N ASP A 15 -3.23 3.42 24.25
CA ASP A 15 -2.87 3.19 22.84
C ASP A 15 -3.92 3.79 21.88
N LEU A 16 -5.15 4.03 22.36
CA LEU A 16 -6.17 4.74 21.57
C LEU A 16 -5.78 6.21 21.31
N ASN A 17 -5.00 6.82 22.20
CA ASN A 17 -4.52 8.19 22.01
C ASN A 17 -3.55 8.28 20.83
N GLU A 18 -2.67 7.29 20.68
CA GLU A 18 -1.77 7.18 19.53
C GLU A 18 -2.56 7.06 18.22
N TYR A 19 -3.58 6.18 18.20
CA TYR A 19 -4.48 6.05 17.05
C TYR A 19 -5.17 7.37 16.69
N ASN A 20 -5.72 8.07 17.69
CA ASN A 20 -6.39 9.35 17.48
C ASN A 20 -5.43 10.44 16.96
N ALA A 21 -4.18 10.46 17.43
CA ALA A 21 -3.16 11.36 16.94
C ALA A 21 -2.84 11.10 15.45
N VAL A 22 -2.69 9.83 15.06
CA VAL A 22 -2.45 9.46 13.65
C VAL A 22 -3.67 9.80 12.78
N LYS A 23 -4.88 9.51 13.26
CA LYS A 23 -6.13 9.83 12.55
C LYS A 23 -6.26 11.32 12.29
N THR A 24 -6.04 12.15 13.32
CA THR A 24 -6.13 13.62 13.18
C THR A 24 -5.06 14.18 12.25
N ALA A 25 -3.82 13.68 12.32
CA ALA A 25 -2.77 14.06 11.38
C ALA A 25 -3.15 13.73 9.92
N ARG A 26 -3.69 12.53 9.68
CA ARG A 26 -4.14 12.08 8.35
C ARG A 26 -5.32 12.91 7.83
N GLU A 27 -6.26 13.29 8.68
CA GLU A 27 -7.37 14.17 8.31
C GLU A 27 -6.90 15.58 7.94
N LEU A 28 -5.90 16.12 8.65
CA LEU A 28 -5.30 17.41 8.34
C LEU A 28 -4.53 17.39 7.02
N GLU A 29 -3.78 16.33 6.75
CA GLU A 29 -3.11 16.15 5.45
C GLU A 29 -4.11 16.07 4.29
N GLN A 30 -5.19 15.30 4.45
CA GLN A 30 -6.26 15.24 3.44
C GLN A 30 -6.92 16.60 3.22
N LYS A 31 -7.16 17.39 4.28
CA LYS A 31 -7.70 18.75 4.14
C LYS A 31 -6.75 19.68 3.39
N LYS A 32 -5.43 19.56 3.61
CA LYS A 32 -4.41 20.32 2.85
C LYS A 32 -4.33 19.92 1.38
N GLN A 33 -4.66 18.68 1.04
CA GLN A 33 -4.68 18.17 -0.34
C GLN A 33 -6.01 18.46 -1.09
N LYS A 34 -7.07 18.85 -0.39
CA LYS A 34 -8.41 19.07 -0.98
C LYS A 34 -8.64 20.32 -1.84
N PRO A 35 -7.82 21.40 -1.87
CA PRO A 35 -8.08 22.47 -2.85
C PRO A 35 -7.65 22.13 -4.29
N LEU A 36 -7.13 20.92 -4.58
CA LEU A 36 -6.63 20.58 -5.93
C LEU A 36 -7.35 19.41 -6.63
N THR A 37 -8.31 18.73 -5.98
CA THR A 37 -8.92 17.49 -6.51
C THR A 37 -10.45 17.56 -6.59
N GLU A 38 -11.01 18.71 -6.99
CA GLU A 38 -12.40 18.79 -7.46
C GLU A 38 -12.47 18.72 -9.01
N MET A 39 -11.62 17.89 -9.62
CA MET A 39 -11.81 17.41 -10.98
C MET A 39 -11.38 15.95 -11.07
N GLY A 40 -12.35 15.05 -10.91
CA GLY A 40 -12.41 13.71 -11.50
C GLY A 40 -11.26 12.73 -11.27
N SER A 41 -11.47 11.73 -10.41
CA SER A 41 -11.30 10.33 -10.83
C SER A 41 -11.67 9.31 -9.74
N PRO A 42 -12.19 8.13 -10.14
CA PRO A 42 -12.50 7.04 -9.23
C PRO A 42 -11.21 6.30 -8.84
N MET A 43 -11.20 5.78 -7.61
CA MET A 43 -10.31 4.70 -7.16
C MET A 43 -8.80 4.98 -7.31
N ALA A 44 -8.23 5.71 -6.36
CA ALA A 44 -6.78 5.76 -6.17
C ALA A 44 -6.26 4.36 -5.77
N THR A 45 -5.70 3.66 -6.75
CA THR A 45 -4.72 2.60 -6.55
C THR A 45 -3.46 3.19 -5.90
N PRO A 46 -2.75 2.46 -5.02
CA PRO A 46 -1.55 2.99 -4.40
C PRO A 46 -0.42 2.99 -5.43
N GLU A 47 0.35 4.08 -5.44
CA GLU A 47 1.57 4.30 -6.25
C GLU A 47 1.37 4.66 -7.73
N ALA A 48 1.02 5.92 -7.99
CA ALA A 48 1.41 6.59 -9.23
C ALA A 48 2.16 7.90 -8.91
N THR A 49 3.15 7.84 -8.03
CA THR A 49 4.17 8.88 -7.94
C THR A 49 5.15 8.70 -9.11
N GLY A 50 4.81 9.32 -10.24
CA GLY A 50 5.77 9.83 -11.24
C GLY A 50 6.69 8.85 -11.97
N LYS A 51 6.49 7.53 -11.89
CA LYS A 51 7.27 6.55 -12.67
C LYS A 51 6.44 6.13 -13.87
N SER A 52 7.03 6.24 -15.06
CA SER A 52 6.36 5.82 -16.28
C SER A 52 5.99 4.34 -16.16
N ARG A 53 4.86 3.92 -16.72
CA ARG A 53 4.40 2.53 -16.67
C ARG A 53 5.48 1.54 -17.18
N THR A 54 6.34 2.02 -18.08
CA THR A 54 7.52 1.31 -18.59
C THR A 54 8.60 1.07 -17.52
N ASP A 55 8.83 2.00 -16.60
CA ASP A 55 9.77 1.81 -15.48
C ASP A 55 9.31 0.68 -14.55
N VAL A 56 8.00 0.58 -14.35
CA VAL A 56 7.41 -0.50 -13.54
C VAL A 56 7.63 -1.84 -14.23
N HIS A 57 7.40 -1.95 -15.54
CA HIS A 57 7.61 -3.20 -16.30
C HIS A 57 9.06 -3.67 -16.24
N GLN A 58 10.05 -2.76 -16.39
CA GLN A 58 11.47 -3.09 -16.27
C GLN A 58 11.84 -3.59 -14.87
N ARG A 59 11.30 -2.93 -13.82
CA ARG A 59 11.60 -3.28 -12.43
C ARG A 59 11.07 -4.65 -12.01
N ILE A 60 9.95 -5.08 -12.57
CA ILE A 60 9.32 -6.38 -12.24
C ILE A 60 9.68 -7.49 -13.24
N GLY A 61 10.55 -7.22 -14.22
CA GLY A 61 10.91 -8.19 -15.25
C GLY A 61 9.75 -8.60 -16.16
N TYR A 62 8.74 -7.73 -16.32
CA TYR A 62 7.58 -8.00 -17.17
C TYR A 62 7.89 -7.61 -18.62
N ASP A 63 7.92 -8.60 -19.51
CA ASP A 63 7.93 -8.39 -20.96
C ASP A 63 6.51 -8.56 -21.50
N PRO A 64 5.87 -7.50 -22.05
CA PRO A 64 4.52 -7.58 -22.60
C PRO A 64 4.44 -8.40 -23.89
N LYS A 65 5.55 -8.93 -24.42
CA LYS A 65 5.51 -9.85 -25.55
C LYS A 65 4.67 -11.08 -25.19
N PRO A 66 3.62 -11.42 -25.97
CA PRO A 66 2.88 -12.64 -25.74
C PRO A 66 3.84 -13.83 -25.85
N LEU A 67 3.88 -14.68 -24.81
CA LEU A 67 4.58 -15.95 -24.92
C LEU A 67 3.94 -16.74 -26.08
N PRO A 68 4.75 -17.38 -26.94
CA PRO A 68 4.20 -18.27 -27.97
C PRO A 68 3.31 -19.31 -27.28
N GLN A 69 2.04 -19.38 -27.69
CA GLN A 69 1.09 -20.32 -27.12
C GLN A 69 1.64 -21.74 -27.34
N PRO A 70 1.72 -22.59 -26.29
CA PRO A 70 2.15 -23.98 -26.47
C PRO A 70 1.14 -24.71 -27.36
N SER A 71 1.60 -25.15 -28.52
CA SER A 71 0.81 -25.75 -29.59
C SER A 71 0.43 -27.21 -29.33
N HIS A 72 -0.04 -27.57 -28.14
CA HIS A 72 -0.58 -28.92 -27.91
C HIS A 72 -1.72 -28.92 -26.89
N LEU A 73 -2.94 -28.92 -27.43
CA LEU A 73 -4.10 -29.55 -26.78
C LEU A 73 -4.02 -31.06 -27.08
N PRO A 74 -3.93 -31.95 -26.08
CA PRO A 74 -4.18 -33.37 -26.29
C PRO A 74 -5.69 -33.61 -26.41
N HIS A 75 -6.06 -34.39 -27.43
CA HIS A 75 -7.41 -34.77 -27.81
C HIS A 75 -7.99 -35.86 -26.92
#